data_AF-A0AB37JCF9-F1
#
_entry.id   AF-A0AB37JCF9-F1
#
_cell.length_a   1.000
_cell.length_b   1.000
_cell.length_c   1.000
_cell.angle_alpha   90.00
_cell.angle_beta   90.00
_cell.angle_gamma   90.00
#
_symmetry.space_group_name_H-M   'P 1'
#
loop_
_entity.id
_entity.type
_entity.pdbx_description
1 polymer ?
#
loop_
_entity_poly.entity_id
_entity_poly.type
_entity_poly.pdbx_seq_one_letter_code
_entity_poly.pdbx_strand_id
1 'polypeptide(L)'
;MAIKQEEIKVVVGAGAFNNNPGWIQTQENELNLLDKAMWEERFEYNSISAILAEHVWEHLTFEEGVRAAEICYEFLKPTGHIRCGVPDAFFRDEAYQNIVQIGGPGPKDHPAASHKIVHNYKTLTKMFETAGFEVVLLEYCDENGQFYYKEWDANDGVIFRSKRYDSRNKGDKLGFPSLIVDAIKR
;
A
#
# COMPACT_ATOMS: atom_id res chain seq x y z
N MET A 1 0.06 25.33 -9.54
CA MET A 1 1.19 25.91 -8.79
C MET A 1 1.84 24.74 -8.07
N ALA A 2 2.98 24.25 -8.53
CA ALA A 2 3.61 23.05 -7.99
C ALA A 2 4.07 23.28 -6.53
N ILE A 3 3.83 22.30 -5.66
CA ILE A 3 4.18 22.38 -4.25
C ILE A 3 5.72 22.35 -4.14
N LYS A 4 6.34 23.46 -3.72
CA LYS A 4 7.77 23.49 -3.35
C LYS A 4 7.92 23.11 -1.87
N GLN A 5 7.87 21.82 -1.58
CA GLN A 5 8.30 21.23 -0.32
C GLN A 5 9.58 20.46 -0.60
N GLU A 6 10.62 20.60 0.24
CA GLU A 6 11.92 19.92 -0.01
C GLU A 6 11.75 18.40 -0.15
N GLU A 7 10.79 17.83 0.58
CA GLU A 7 10.43 16.40 0.55
C GLU A 7 8.90 16.26 0.42
N ILE A 8 8.41 16.06 -0.81
CA ILE A 8 6.98 15.82 -1.08
C ILE A 8 6.66 14.38 -0.66
N LYS A 9 5.69 14.20 0.25
CA LYS A 9 5.21 12.89 0.67
C LYS A 9 3.69 12.81 0.53
N VAL A 10 3.18 11.74 -0.07
CA VAL A 10 1.77 11.64 -0.49
C VAL A 10 1.14 10.37 0.05
N VAL A 11 -0.10 10.46 0.53
CA VAL A 11 -0.95 9.31 0.85
C VAL A 11 -1.99 9.19 -0.26
N VAL A 12 -2.03 8.03 -0.93
CA VAL A 12 -3.07 7.69 -1.93
C VAL A 12 -4.15 6.84 -1.28
N GLY A 13 -5.42 7.14 -1.57
CA GLY A 13 -6.55 6.44 -0.95
C GLY A 13 -6.68 6.72 0.55
N ALA A 14 -6.47 7.97 0.97
CA ALA A 14 -6.50 8.35 2.37
C ALA A 14 -7.85 7.99 3.02
N GLY A 15 -7.83 7.31 4.16
CA GLY A 15 -9.05 7.05 4.94
C GLY A 15 -9.56 8.29 5.68
N ALA A 16 -10.58 8.10 6.50
CA ALA A 16 -11.09 9.17 7.38
C ALA A 16 -10.08 9.61 8.47
N PHE A 17 -9.05 8.80 8.74
CA PHE A 17 -8.07 9.04 9.77
C PHE A 17 -6.72 9.44 9.16
N ASN A 18 -6.13 10.52 9.70
CA ASN A 18 -4.80 10.96 9.32
C ASN A 18 -3.74 10.33 10.23
N ASN A 19 -3.20 9.20 9.83
CA ASN A 19 -2.12 8.50 10.54
C ASN A 19 -0.71 9.03 10.18
N ASN A 20 -0.63 9.94 9.19
CA ASN A 20 0.62 10.44 8.61
C ASN A 20 0.59 11.97 8.52
N PRO A 21 0.60 12.67 9.67
CA PRO A 21 0.50 14.12 9.70
C PRO A 21 1.64 14.77 8.92
N GLY A 22 1.30 15.81 8.16
CA GLY A 22 2.26 16.53 7.29
C GLY A 22 2.41 15.96 5.88
N TRP A 23 1.88 14.76 5.60
CA TRP A 23 1.82 14.21 4.25
C TRP A 23 0.58 14.73 3.51
N ILE A 24 0.70 14.90 2.19
CA ILE A 24 -0.41 15.29 1.32
C ILE A 24 -1.40 14.12 1.25
N GLN A 25 -2.58 14.30 1.87
CA GLN A 25 -3.64 13.28 1.85
C GLN A 25 -4.44 13.43 0.55
N THR A 26 -4.63 12.32 -0.17
CA THR A 26 -5.43 12.32 -1.41
C THR A 26 -6.45 11.20 -1.43
N GLN A 27 -7.65 11.52 -1.92
CA GLN A 27 -8.69 10.55 -2.27
C GLN A 27 -8.58 10.13 -3.75
N GLU A 28 -9.27 9.05 -4.14
CA GLU A 28 -9.25 8.54 -5.53
C GLU A 28 -9.68 9.62 -6.55
N ASN A 29 -10.68 10.44 -6.21
CA ASN A 29 -11.16 11.51 -7.07
C ASN A 29 -10.23 12.75 -7.11
N GLU A 30 -9.18 12.77 -6.30
CA GLU A 30 -8.19 13.84 -6.27
C GLU A 30 -6.88 13.44 -6.95
N LEU A 31 -6.49 12.16 -6.80
CA LEU A 31 -5.29 11.58 -7.39
C LEU A 31 -5.55 10.09 -7.69
N ASN A 32 -6.10 9.81 -8.87
CA ASN A 32 -6.35 8.43 -9.31
C ASN A 32 -5.05 7.76 -9.76
N LEU A 33 -4.77 6.56 -9.27
CA LEU A 33 -3.56 5.79 -9.58
C LEU A 33 -3.44 5.39 -11.06
N LEU A 34 -4.55 5.29 -11.78
CA LEU A 34 -4.59 4.90 -13.19
C LEU A 34 -4.73 6.09 -14.15
N ASP A 35 -4.89 7.31 -13.62
CA ASP A 35 -5.01 8.54 -14.42
C ASP A 35 -3.73 9.38 -14.32
N LYS A 36 -2.80 9.13 -15.24
CA LYS A 36 -1.52 9.85 -15.32
C LYS A 36 -1.69 11.37 -15.43
N ALA A 37 -2.75 11.87 -16.07
CA ALA A 37 -2.94 13.31 -16.25
C ALA A 37 -3.13 14.02 -14.90
N MET A 38 -3.85 13.40 -13.96
CA MET A 38 -4.00 13.94 -12.59
C MET A 38 -2.66 14.05 -11.85
N TRP A 39 -1.73 13.11 -12.10
CA TRP A 39 -0.39 13.18 -11.54
C TRP A 39 0.43 14.32 -12.15
N GLU A 40 0.39 14.49 -13.48
CA GLU A 40 1.08 15.58 -14.18
C GLU A 40 0.56 16.98 -13.79
N GLU A 41 -0.73 17.10 -13.48
CA GLU A 41 -1.33 18.36 -13.01
C GLU A 41 -0.86 18.77 -11.60
N ARG A 42 -0.48 17.79 -10.77
CA ARG A 42 -0.18 17.99 -9.35
C ARG A 42 1.30 17.94 -9.02
N PHE A 43 2.06 17.09 -9.68
CA PHE A 43 3.44 16.79 -9.34
C PHE A 43 4.35 16.87 -10.56
N GLU A 44 5.57 17.34 -10.34
CA GLU A 44 6.62 17.24 -11.35
C GLU A 44 7.16 15.80 -11.37
N TYR A 45 7.62 15.34 -12.53
CA TYR A 45 8.36 14.09 -12.64
C TYR A 45 9.55 14.08 -11.67
N ASN A 46 9.80 12.94 -11.03
CA ASN A 46 10.88 12.78 -10.05
C ASN A 46 10.87 13.80 -8.88
N SER A 47 9.69 14.20 -8.38
CA SER A 47 9.57 15.17 -7.29
C SER A 47 9.08 14.58 -5.97
N ILE A 48 8.43 13.41 -6.00
CA ILE A 48 7.85 12.77 -4.80
C ILE A 48 8.90 11.92 -4.11
N SER A 49 9.00 12.04 -2.80
CA SER A 49 10.01 11.33 -2.01
C SER A 49 9.45 10.03 -1.42
N ALA A 50 8.18 10.04 -1.01
CA ALA A 50 7.48 8.85 -0.54
C ALA A 50 6.00 8.87 -0.93
N ILE A 51 5.47 7.71 -1.31
CA ILE A 51 4.05 7.44 -1.51
C ILE A 51 3.63 6.38 -0.49
N LEU A 52 2.52 6.61 0.20
CA LEU A 52 1.93 5.65 1.12
C LEU A 52 0.58 5.18 0.58
N ALA A 53 0.38 3.87 0.56
CA ALA A 53 -0.88 3.23 0.20
C ALA A 53 -1.23 2.17 1.25
N GLU A 54 -2.34 2.36 1.98
CA GLU A 54 -2.85 1.37 2.92
C GLU A 54 -4.25 0.95 2.45
N HIS A 55 -4.43 -0.33 2.15
CA HIS A 55 -5.68 -0.90 1.63
C HIS A 55 -6.16 -0.27 0.31
N VAL A 56 -5.25 -0.17 -0.65
CA VAL A 56 -5.54 0.41 -1.98
C VAL A 56 -5.28 -0.61 -3.09
N TRP A 57 -4.14 -1.30 -3.05
CA TRP A 57 -3.68 -2.13 -4.16
C TRP A 57 -4.53 -3.40 -4.38
N GLU A 58 -5.22 -3.89 -3.35
CA GLU A 58 -6.14 -5.01 -3.47
C GLU A 58 -7.41 -4.69 -4.29
N HIS A 59 -7.69 -3.41 -4.52
CA HIS A 59 -8.79 -2.93 -5.35
C HIS A 59 -8.44 -2.85 -6.85
N LEU A 60 -7.17 -3.08 -7.19
CA LEU A 60 -6.66 -3.12 -8.55
C LEU A 60 -6.51 -4.58 -9.00
N THR A 61 -6.72 -4.87 -10.29
CA THR A 61 -6.23 -6.14 -10.85
C THR A 61 -4.71 -6.17 -10.81
N PHE A 62 -4.11 -7.34 -11.09
CA PHE A 62 -2.65 -7.42 -11.16
C PHE A 62 -2.07 -6.42 -12.17
N GLU A 63 -2.65 -6.34 -13.36
CA GLU A 63 -2.23 -5.46 -14.46
C GLU A 63 -2.48 -3.98 -14.15
N GLU A 64 -3.63 -3.65 -13.54
CA GLU A 64 -3.91 -2.30 -13.06
C GLU A 64 -2.90 -1.89 -11.98
N GLY A 65 -2.56 -2.79 -11.05
CA GLY A 65 -1.57 -2.54 -10.00
C GLY A 65 -0.15 -2.34 -10.53
N VAL A 66 0.25 -3.07 -11.57
CA VAL A 66 1.52 -2.80 -12.29
C VAL A 66 1.48 -1.41 -12.92
N ARG A 67 0.42 -1.07 -13.65
CA ARG A 67 0.29 0.23 -14.31
C ARG A 67 0.28 1.41 -13.33
N ALA A 68 -0.42 1.24 -12.21
CA ALA A 68 -0.43 2.22 -11.11
C ALA A 68 1.00 2.43 -10.55
N ALA A 69 1.73 1.33 -10.33
CA ALA A 69 3.10 1.39 -9.85
C ALA A 69 4.03 2.06 -10.87
N GLU A 70 3.90 1.78 -12.16
CA GLU A 70 4.65 2.44 -13.24
C GLU A 70 4.41 3.96 -13.25
N ILE A 71 3.16 4.41 -13.12
CA ILE A 71 2.84 5.83 -13.00
C ILE A 71 3.54 6.42 -11.77
N CYS A 72 3.38 5.81 -10.58
CA CYS A 72 4.07 6.27 -9.38
C CYS A 72 5.60 6.33 -9.56
N TYR A 73 6.20 5.37 -10.26
CA TYR A 73 7.63 5.33 -10.56
C TYR A 73 8.10 6.59 -11.29
N GLU A 74 7.31 7.10 -12.24
CA GLU A 74 7.67 8.31 -13.01
C GLU A 74 7.75 9.57 -12.11
N PHE A 75 6.92 9.66 -11.08
CA PHE A 75 6.85 10.83 -10.19
C PHE A 75 7.74 10.73 -8.95
N LEU A 76 8.16 9.53 -8.55
CA LEU A 76 9.12 9.35 -7.45
C LEU A 76 10.51 9.86 -7.82
N LYS A 77 11.18 10.54 -6.89
CA LYS A 77 12.62 10.84 -6.96
C LYS A 77 13.43 9.53 -7.03
N PRO A 78 14.66 9.55 -7.56
CA PRO A 78 15.62 8.47 -7.32
C PRO A 78 15.70 8.18 -5.81
N THR A 79 15.75 6.90 -5.45
CA THR A 79 15.70 6.39 -4.05
C THR A 79 14.40 6.63 -3.29
N GLY A 80 13.40 7.28 -3.89
CA GLY A 80 12.06 7.39 -3.31
C GLY A 80 11.34 6.03 -3.29
N HIS A 81 10.32 5.91 -2.44
CA HIS A 81 9.62 4.63 -2.26
C HIS A 81 8.10 4.75 -2.25
N ILE A 82 7.46 3.63 -2.55
CA ILE A 82 6.06 3.36 -2.20
C ILE A 82 6.07 2.43 -0.99
N ARG A 83 5.46 2.87 0.12
CA ARG A 83 5.10 1.96 1.21
C ARG A 83 3.67 1.47 1.02
N CYS A 84 3.51 0.17 0.80
CA CYS A 84 2.23 -0.43 0.47
C CYS A 84 1.86 -1.48 1.53
N GLY A 85 0.68 -1.32 2.15
CA GLY A 85 0.09 -2.28 3.08
C GLY A 85 -1.24 -2.80 2.55
N VAL A 86 -1.36 -4.12 2.39
CA VAL A 86 -2.57 -4.80 1.87
C VAL A 86 -2.93 -6.00 2.75
N PRO A 87 -4.14 -6.59 2.64
CA PRO A 87 -4.43 -7.86 3.27
C PRO A 87 -3.49 -8.97 2.79
N ASP A 88 -3.15 -9.91 3.67
CA ASP A 88 -2.23 -11.01 3.41
C ASP A 88 -2.98 -12.33 3.16
N ALA A 89 -2.90 -12.84 1.93
CA ALA A 89 -3.51 -14.09 1.52
C ALA A 89 -2.92 -15.34 2.22
N PHE A 90 -1.74 -15.22 2.85
CA PHE A 90 -1.13 -16.31 3.61
C PHE A 90 -1.37 -16.25 5.12
N PHE A 91 -2.06 -15.23 5.63
CA PHE A 91 -2.46 -15.21 7.03
C PHE A 91 -3.56 -16.25 7.30
N ARG A 92 -3.23 -17.27 8.12
CA ARG A 92 -4.10 -18.45 8.37
C ARG A 92 -5.13 -18.18 9.47
N ASP A 93 -6.12 -17.37 9.14
CA ASP A 93 -7.32 -17.16 9.96
C ASP A 93 -8.56 -17.12 9.06
N GLU A 94 -9.52 -18.03 9.31
CA GLU A 94 -10.70 -18.17 8.45
C GLU A 94 -11.59 -16.93 8.47
N ALA A 95 -11.76 -16.30 9.63
CA ALA A 95 -12.58 -15.10 9.76
C ALA A 95 -11.94 -13.93 9.00
N TYR A 96 -10.63 -13.78 9.11
CA TYR A 96 -9.85 -12.81 8.34
C TYR A 96 -10.02 -13.04 6.84
N GLN A 97 -9.76 -14.26 6.36
CA GLN A 97 -9.82 -14.57 4.92
C GLN A 97 -11.23 -14.34 4.36
N ASN A 98 -12.27 -14.66 5.12
CA ASN A 98 -13.66 -14.37 4.73
C ASN A 98 -13.95 -12.86 4.65
N ILE A 99 -13.32 -12.03 5.48
CA ILE A 99 -13.48 -10.56 5.45
C ILE A 99 -12.77 -9.96 4.23
N VAL A 100 -11.57 -10.43 3.90
CA VAL A 100 -10.70 -9.79 2.89
C VAL A 100 -10.79 -10.41 1.49
N GLN A 101 -11.59 -11.46 1.31
CA GLN A 101 -11.75 -12.14 0.03
C GLN A 101 -12.18 -11.19 -1.10
N ILE A 102 -11.94 -11.61 -2.34
CA ILE A 102 -12.42 -10.94 -3.55
C ILE A 102 -13.95 -10.80 -3.47
N GLY A 103 -14.46 -9.58 -3.66
CA GLY A 103 -15.89 -9.29 -3.51
C GLY A 103 -16.37 -9.15 -2.05
N GLY A 104 -15.49 -9.29 -1.06
CA GLY A 104 -15.77 -9.09 0.36
C GLY A 104 -16.71 -10.14 0.98
N PRO A 105 -17.16 -9.93 2.23
CA PRO A 105 -17.98 -10.90 2.98
C PRO A 105 -19.47 -10.87 2.63
N GLY A 106 -19.87 -10.23 1.51
CA GLY A 106 -21.25 -10.19 1.02
C GLY A 106 -21.90 -8.80 0.92
N PRO A 107 -21.86 -7.93 1.95
CA PRO A 107 -22.46 -6.60 1.87
C PRO A 107 -21.79 -5.72 0.80
N LYS A 108 -22.58 -5.05 -0.03
CA LYS A 108 -22.09 -4.23 -1.16
C LYS A 108 -21.38 -2.95 -0.73
N ASP A 109 -21.63 -2.49 0.49
CA ASP A 109 -21.03 -1.33 1.13
C ASP A 109 -19.80 -1.69 1.98
N HIS A 110 -19.45 -2.99 2.06
CA HIS A 110 -18.25 -3.41 2.76
C HIS A 110 -17.00 -2.91 2.02
N PRO A 111 -15.94 -2.45 2.71
CA PRO A 111 -14.71 -1.99 2.05
C PRO A 111 -14.14 -3.03 1.08
N ALA A 112 -14.13 -4.31 1.49
CA ALA A 112 -13.65 -5.39 0.64
C ALA A 112 -14.55 -5.77 -0.56
N ALA A 113 -15.74 -5.18 -0.69
CA ALA A 113 -16.68 -5.51 -1.77
C ALA A 113 -16.11 -5.26 -3.17
N SER A 114 -15.14 -4.35 -3.28
CA SER A 114 -14.43 -4.03 -4.52
C SER A 114 -13.03 -4.63 -4.60
N HIS A 115 -12.62 -5.52 -3.68
CA HIS A 115 -11.35 -6.25 -3.82
C HIS A 115 -11.37 -7.06 -5.12
N LYS A 116 -10.33 -6.89 -5.93
CA LYS A 116 -10.10 -7.63 -7.18
C LYS A 116 -9.04 -8.72 -7.00
N ILE A 117 -8.18 -8.58 -5.99
CA ILE A 117 -7.10 -9.51 -5.68
C ILE A 117 -6.83 -9.54 -4.17
N VAL A 118 -6.40 -10.68 -3.64
CA VAL A 118 -5.82 -10.76 -2.29
C VAL A 118 -4.37 -11.19 -2.46
N HIS A 119 -3.45 -10.31 -2.10
CA HIS A 119 -2.03 -10.53 -2.33
C HIS A 119 -1.41 -11.42 -1.25
N ASN A 120 -0.51 -12.30 -1.68
CA ASN A 120 0.58 -12.78 -0.82
C ASN A 120 1.89 -12.05 -1.18
N TYR A 121 2.92 -12.23 -0.36
CA TYR A 121 4.22 -11.58 -0.56
C TYR A 121 4.81 -11.84 -1.95
N LYS A 122 4.60 -13.02 -2.55
CA LYS A 122 5.11 -13.36 -3.89
C LYS A 122 4.43 -12.52 -4.96
N THR A 123 3.10 -12.42 -4.92
CA THR A 123 2.32 -11.67 -5.91
C THR A 123 2.53 -10.16 -5.82
N LEU A 124 2.57 -9.59 -4.60
CA LEU A 124 2.77 -8.15 -4.42
C LEU A 124 4.19 -7.73 -4.80
N THR A 125 5.20 -8.52 -4.39
CA THR A 125 6.59 -8.32 -4.80
C THR A 125 6.71 -8.34 -6.32
N LYS A 126 6.16 -9.38 -6.96
CA LYS A 126 6.26 -9.53 -8.41
C LYS A 126 5.59 -8.37 -9.16
N MET A 127 4.49 -7.84 -8.65
CA MET A 127 3.80 -6.69 -9.24
C MET A 127 4.70 -5.45 -9.24
N PHE A 128 5.25 -5.06 -8.09
CA PHE A 128 6.13 -3.89 -8.01
C PHE A 128 7.44 -4.09 -8.78
N GLU A 129 8.04 -5.28 -8.74
CA GLU A 129 9.24 -5.60 -9.54
C GLU A 129 8.96 -5.51 -11.05
N THR A 130 7.76 -5.88 -11.50
CA THR A 130 7.37 -5.76 -12.92
C THR A 130 7.30 -4.30 -13.35
N ALA A 131 6.94 -3.39 -12.45
CA ALA A 131 6.98 -1.94 -12.66
C ALA A 131 8.38 -1.32 -12.48
N GLY A 132 9.42 -2.13 -12.23
CA GLY A 132 10.82 -1.69 -12.16
C GLY A 132 11.33 -1.36 -10.76
N PHE A 133 10.55 -1.60 -9.70
CA PHE A 133 10.98 -1.35 -8.33
C PHE A 133 11.88 -2.47 -7.77
N GLU A 134 12.78 -2.09 -6.86
CA GLU A 134 13.38 -3.03 -5.91
C GLU A 134 12.46 -3.15 -4.69
N VAL A 135 12.09 -4.36 -4.30
CA VAL A 135 11.10 -4.56 -3.23
C VAL A 135 11.76 -5.07 -1.94
N VAL A 136 11.42 -4.43 -0.82
CA VAL A 136 11.78 -4.86 0.52
C VAL A 136 10.52 -5.27 1.27
N LEU A 137 10.43 -6.55 1.66
CA LEU A 137 9.37 -7.07 2.53
C LEU A 137 9.60 -6.57 3.96
N LEU A 138 8.56 -5.96 4.56
CA LEU A 138 8.58 -5.43 5.93
C LEU A 138 7.78 -6.29 6.91
N GLU A 139 6.56 -6.68 6.55
CA GLU A 139 5.68 -7.55 7.35
C GLU A 139 4.95 -8.49 6.41
N TYR A 140 4.96 -9.81 6.63
CA TYR A 140 4.27 -10.77 5.77
C TYR A 140 4.15 -12.15 6.41
N CYS A 141 3.18 -12.94 5.94
CA CYS A 141 3.09 -14.38 6.19
C CYS A 141 3.71 -15.17 5.02
N ASP A 142 4.43 -16.24 5.32
CA ASP A 142 4.85 -17.22 4.31
C ASP A 142 3.73 -18.22 3.99
N GLU A 143 3.95 -19.11 3.01
CA GLU A 143 3.01 -20.17 2.64
C GLU A 143 2.61 -21.12 3.81
N ASN A 144 3.40 -21.17 4.88
CA ASN A 144 3.12 -21.94 6.09
C ASN A 144 2.28 -21.14 7.11
N GLY A 145 1.95 -19.88 6.80
CA GLY A 145 1.26 -18.96 7.69
C GLY A 145 2.16 -18.39 8.79
N GLN A 146 3.48 -18.59 8.70
CA GLN A 146 4.41 -18.03 9.66
C GLN A 146 4.62 -16.54 9.36
N PHE A 147 4.45 -15.69 10.37
CA PHE A 147 4.62 -14.25 10.23
C PHE A 147 6.08 -13.84 10.41
N TYR A 148 6.56 -13.01 9.49
CA TYR A 148 7.88 -12.38 9.51
C TYR A 148 7.72 -10.88 9.55
N TYR A 149 8.63 -10.21 10.23
CA TYR A 149 8.72 -8.76 10.20
C TYR A 149 10.16 -8.26 10.31
N LYS A 150 10.38 -7.05 9.82
CA LYS A 150 11.58 -6.23 10.04
C LYS A 150 11.17 -4.93 10.70
N GLU A 151 12.07 -4.32 11.46
CA GLU A 151 11.85 -2.97 11.96
C GLU A 151 11.88 -1.98 10.80
N TRP A 152 10.91 -1.05 10.78
CA TRP A 152 10.80 0.02 9.80
C TRP A 152 10.51 1.37 10.50
N ASP A 153 10.94 2.47 9.87
CA ASP A 153 10.76 3.83 10.39
C ASP A 153 9.37 4.36 10.05
N ALA A 154 8.67 4.87 11.06
CA ALA A 154 7.37 5.51 10.92
C ALA A 154 7.42 6.77 10.05
N ASN A 155 8.57 7.45 9.98
CA ASN A 155 8.77 8.66 9.17
C ASN A 155 8.69 8.39 7.66
N ASP A 156 8.81 7.11 7.27
CA ASP A 156 8.69 6.63 5.89
C ASP A 156 7.26 6.19 5.54
N GLY A 157 6.31 6.40 6.45
CA GLY A 157 4.90 6.12 6.26
C GLY A 157 4.38 5.08 7.25
N VAL A 158 3.44 5.45 8.10
CA VAL A 158 2.79 4.57 9.05
C VAL A 158 1.68 3.79 8.33
N ILE A 159 1.80 2.47 8.32
CA ILE A 159 0.69 1.55 8.07
C ILE A 159 0.01 1.25 9.40
N PHE A 160 -1.26 1.62 9.53
CA PHE A 160 -2.00 1.46 10.78
C PHE A 160 -2.25 -0.02 11.09
N ARG A 161 -2.67 -0.82 10.09
CA ARG A 161 -2.93 -2.26 10.22
C ARG A 161 -1.66 -3.14 10.29
N SER A 162 -0.58 -2.59 10.84
CA SER A 162 0.68 -3.30 11.09
C SER A 162 0.71 -4.00 12.45
N LYS A 163 1.74 -4.81 12.69
CA LYS A 163 2.02 -5.39 14.01
C LYS A 163 2.22 -4.34 15.10
N ARG A 164 2.89 -3.22 14.78
CA ARG A 164 3.26 -2.20 15.77
C ARG A 164 2.09 -1.30 16.16
N TYR A 165 1.21 -0.95 15.23
CA TYR A 165 0.23 0.13 15.42
C TYR A 165 -1.22 -0.35 15.62
N ASP A 166 -1.59 -1.53 15.10
CA ASP A 166 -2.95 -2.03 15.28
C ASP A 166 -3.11 -2.71 16.65
N SER A 167 -4.09 -2.23 17.42
CA SER A 167 -4.38 -2.79 18.75
C SER A 167 -4.78 -4.26 18.74
N ARG A 168 -5.21 -4.80 17.58
CA ARG A 168 -5.56 -6.21 17.37
C ARG A 168 -4.34 -7.10 17.16
N ASN A 169 -3.17 -6.53 16.84
CA ASN A 169 -1.95 -7.25 16.49
C ASN A 169 -0.91 -7.27 17.63
N LYS A 170 -1.37 -7.29 18.89
CA LYS A 170 -0.50 -7.12 20.07
C LYS A 170 0.17 -8.42 20.54
N GLY A 171 1.42 -8.29 20.95
CA GLY A 171 2.22 -9.39 21.52
C GLY A 171 2.50 -10.47 20.49
N ASP A 172 2.26 -11.72 20.87
CA ASP A 172 2.47 -12.89 20.00
C ASP A 172 1.24 -13.26 19.16
N LYS A 173 0.14 -12.52 19.28
CA LYS A 173 -1.11 -12.78 18.56
C LYS A 173 -1.41 -11.67 17.57
N LEU A 174 -1.47 -12.05 16.29
CA LEU A 174 -1.97 -11.20 15.21
C LEU A 174 -3.47 -11.44 15.03
N GLY A 175 -4.24 -10.38 14.89
CA GLY A 175 -5.69 -10.46 14.66
C GLY A 175 -6.08 -10.00 13.26
N PHE A 176 -5.41 -8.98 12.73
CA PHE A 176 -5.67 -8.44 11.41
C PHE A 176 -4.38 -7.81 10.84
N PRO A 177 -3.33 -8.61 10.58
CA PRO A 177 -2.08 -8.09 10.04
C PRO A 177 -2.23 -7.72 8.56
N SER A 178 -1.37 -6.82 8.11
CA SER A 178 -1.17 -6.51 6.69
C SER A 178 0.13 -7.12 6.18
N LEU A 179 0.14 -7.48 4.91
CA LEU A 179 1.35 -7.62 4.10
C LEU A 179 1.86 -6.22 3.78
N ILE A 180 3.09 -5.91 4.19
CA ILE A 180 3.70 -4.59 4.03
C ILE A 180 5.02 -4.70 3.27
N VAL A 181 5.16 -3.84 2.25
CA VAL A 181 6.39 -3.73 1.45
C VAL A 181 6.78 -2.28 1.24
N ASP A 182 8.09 -2.05 1.10
CA ASP A 182 8.62 -0.85 0.48
C ASP A 182 9.08 -1.20 -0.95
N ALA A 183 8.50 -0.55 -1.95
CA ALA A 183 8.92 -0.62 -3.34
C ALA A 183 9.77 0.62 -3.66
N ILE A 184 11.07 0.42 -3.87
CA ILE A 184 12.09 1.48 -3.95
C ILE A 184 12.47 1.72 -5.40
N LYS A 185 12.42 2.99 -5.82
CA LYS A 185 12.92 3.44 -7.12
C LYS A 185 14.44 3.56 -7.09
N ARG A 186 15.12 2.89 -8.00
CA ARG A 186 16.59 2.96 -8.15
C ARG A 186 17.01 3.85 -9.32
#